data_AF-A0A9D6W371-F1
#
_entry.id   AF-A0A9D6W371-F1
#
_cell.length_a   1.000
_cell.length_b   1.000
_cell.length_c   1.000
_cell.angle_alpha   90.00
_cell.angle_beta   90.00
_cell.angle_gamma   90.00
#
_symmetry.space_group_name_H-M   'P 1'
#
loop_
_entity.id
_entity.type
_entity.pdbx_description
1 polymer ?
#
loop_
_entity_poly.entity_id
_entity_poly.type
_entity_poly.pdbx_seq_one_letter_code
_entity_poly.pdbx_strand_id
1 'polypeptide(L)' 'MAMTAEDLWPLVEKLPRAERLKLARLALARVALPPAATDAQRYAACPPCPDEFATEPDEDPLEWEADGWEKFG' A
#
# COMPACT_ATOMS: atom_id res chain seq x y z
N MET A 1 -8.14 -17.80 19.00
CA MET A 1 -7.28 -18.59 18.09
C MET A 1 -6.34 -17.64 17.39
N ALA A 2 -5.03 -17.87 17.44
CA ALA A 2 -4.05 -17.05 16.72
C ALA A 2 -3.92 -17.61 15.30
N MET A 3 -4.04 -16.73 14.31
CA MET A 3 -3.88 -17.08 12.89
C MET A 3 -2.41 -17.05 12.55
N THR A 4 -1.91 -18.12 11.91
CA THR A 4 -0.51 -18.27 11.52
C THR A 4 -0.30 -17.94 10.05
N ALA A 5 0.95 -17.80 9.61
CA ALA A 5 1.28 -17.59 8.21
C ALA A 5 0.86 -18.79 7.32
N GLU A 6 0.89 -20.00 7.88
CA GLU A 6 0.48 -21.23 7.18
C GLU A 6 -1.02 -21.20 6.86
N ASP A 7 -1.84 -20.63 7.76
CA ASP A 7 -3.29 -20.49 7.55
C ASP A 7 -3.62 -19.53 6.40
N LEU A 8 -2.71 -18.62 6.05
CA LEU A 8 -2.86 -17.65 4.96
C LEU A 8 -2.37 -18.17 3.61
N TRP A 9 -1.52 -19.20 3.60
CA TRP A 9 -0.87 -19.70 2.39
C TRP A 9 -1.86 -20.09 1.27
N PRO A 10 -2.98 -20.81 1.55
CA PRO A 10 -3.95 -21.17 0.52
C PRO A 10 -4.65 -19.97 -0.14
N LEU A 11 -4.69 -18.82 0.54
CA LEU A 11 -5.24 -17.59 -0.02
C LEU A 11 -4.24 -16.95 -0.98
N VAL A 12 -2.95 -16.93 -0.61
CA VAL A 12 -1.88 -16.39 -1.45
C VAL A 12 -1.75 -17.16 -2.76
N GLU A 13 -1.95 -18.49 -2.74
CA GLU A 13 -1.91 -19.32 -3.94
C GLU A 13 -3.01 -18.97 -4.95
N LYS A 14 -4.17 -18.51 -4.47
CA LYS A 14 -5.31 -18.11 -5.32
C LYS A 14 -5.14 -16.71 -5.94
N LEU A 15 -4.21 -15.90 -5.44
CA LEU A 15 -3.98 -14.57 -5.98
C LEU A 15 -3.37 -14.63 -7.39
N PRO A 16 -3.76 -13.73 -8.31
CA PRO A 16 -3.04 -13.47 -9.54
C PRO A 16 -1.55 -13.16 -9.28
N ARG A 17 -0.69 -13.38 -10.27
CA ARG A 17 0.75 -13.12 -10.16
C ARG A 17 1.06 -11.68 -9.73
N ALA A 18 0.32 -10.71 -10.28
CA ALA A 18 0.48 -9.29 -9.95
C ALA A 18 0.21 -9.03 -8.46
N GLU A 19 -0.88 -9.59 -7.92
CA GLU A 19 -1.24 -9.45 -6.51
C GLU A 19 -0.27 -10.17 -5.57
N ARG A 20 0.24 -11.35 -5.95
CA ARG A 20 1.32 -12.03 -5.21
C ARG A 20 2.59 -11.18 -5.12
N LEU A 21 2.96 -10.51 -6.21
CA LEU A 21 4.12 -9.61 -6.22
C LEU A 21 3.88 -8.37 -5.35
N LYS A 22 2.67 -7.77 -5.40
CA LYS A 22 2.29 -6.65 -4.54
C LYS A 22 2.36 -7.03 -3.06
N LEU A 23 1.83 -8.19 -2.70
CA LEU A 23 1.89 -8.72 -1.34
C LEU A 23 3.34 -8.96 -0.87
N ALA A 24 4.18 -9.55 -1.72
CA ALA A 24 5.59 -9.79 -1.39
C ALA A 24 6.36 -8.48 -1.15
N ARG A 25 6.11 -7.45 -1.97
CA ARG A 25 6.71 -6.11 -1.77
C ARG A 25 6.28 -5.49 -0.44
N LEU A 26 4.99 -5.54 -0.11
CA LEU A 26 4.46 -5.03 1.17
C LEU A 26 5.05 -5.77 2.37
N ALA A 27 5.16 -7.09 2.28
CA ALA A 27 5.76 -7.90 3.35
C ALA A 27 7.23 -7.53 3.55
N LEU A 28 8.02 -7.43 2.46
CA LEU A 28 9.43 -7.05 2.53
C LEU A 28 9.62 -5.63 3.06
N ALA A 29 8.81 -4.66 2.63
CA ALA A 29 8.84 -3.29 3.13
C ALA A 29 8.62 -3.21 4.64
N ARG A 30 7.71 -4.04 5.16
CA ARG A 30 7.38 -4.08 6.60
C ARG A 30 8.49 -4.70 7.46
N VAL A 31 9.33 -5.56 6.88
CA VAL A 31 10.47 -6.20 7.57
C VAL A 31 11.76 -5.39 7.40
N ALA A 32 11.82 -4.49 6.41
CA ALA A 32 12.99 -3.66 6.14
C ALA A 32 13.33 -2.68 7.27
N LEU A 33 12.39 -2.39 8.17
CA LEU A 33 12.57 -1.46 9.28
C LEU A 33 12.13 -2.06 10.62
N PRO A 34 12.78 -1.67 11.73
CA PRO A 34 12.34 -2.08 13.06
C PRO A 34 10.94 -1.50 13.38
N PRO A 35 10.17 -2.14 14.28
CA PRO A 35 8.84 -1.66 14.68
C PRO A 35 8.83 -0.22 15.20
N ALA A 36 9.94 0.22 15.80
CA ALA A 36 10.14 1.56 16.34
C ALA A 36 10.63 2.60 15.32
N ALA A 37 10.75 2.25 14.03
CA ALA A 37 11.12 3.22 13.00
C ALA A 37 10.10 4.36 12.93
N THR A 38 10.60 5.59 12.76
CA THR A 38 9.75 6.77 12.57
C THR A 38 9.06 6.71 11.21
N ASP A 39 7.96 7.45 11.06
CA ASP A 39 7.24 7.47 9.78
C ASP A 39 8.11 8.02 8.65
N ALA A 40 8.98 9.00 8.93
CA ALA A 40 9.96 9.48 7.96
C ALA A 40 10.92 8.38 7.47
N GLN A 41 11.39 7.52 8.37
CA GLN A 41 12.24 6.38 8.00
C GLN A 41 11.46 5.36 7.16
N ARG A 42 10.18 5.13 7.48
CA ARG A 42 9.29 4.24 6.71
C ARG A 42 9.04 4.74 5.30
N TYR A 43 8.73 6.02 5.14
CA TYR A 43 8.59 6.64 3.82
C TYR A 43 9.88 6.59 3.01
N ALA A 44 11.05 6.75 3.64
CA ALA A 44 12.33 6.65 2.95
C ALA A 44 12.66 5.22 2.49
N ALA A 45 12.31 4.20 3.29
CA ALA A 45 12.60 2.80 2.95
C ALA A 45 11.60 2.18 1.98
N CYS A 46 10.35 2.66 1.98
CA CYS A 46 9.30 2.24 1.07
C CYS A 46 8.62 3.51 0.51
N PRO A 47 9.27 4.20 -0.44
CA PRO A 47 8.65 5.35 -1.09
C PRO A 47 7.39 4.89 -1.80
N PRO A 48 6.33 5.71 -1.78
CA PRO A 48 5.08 5.28 -2.36
C PRO A 48 5.20 5.11 -3.86
N CYS A 49 4.54 4.08 -4.39
CA CYS A 49 4.60 3.75 -5.81
C CYS A 49 3.38 4.36 -6.52
N PRO A 50 3.47 4.72 -7.83
CA PRO A 50 2.34 5.28 -8.57
C PRO A 50 1.07 4.41 -8.52
N ASP A 51 1.25 3.09 -8.44
CA ASP A 51 0.20 2.08 -8.31
C ASP A 51 -0.40 1.94 -6.89
N GLU A 52 0.07 2.72 -5.92
CA GLU A 52 -0.57 2.85 -4.60
C GLU A 52 -1.68 3.90 -4.56
N PHE A 53 -1.64 4.90 -5.44
CA PHE A 53 -2.59 6.01 -5.48
C PHE A 53 -3.54 6.00 -6.67
N ALA A 54 -3.25 5.21 -7.71
CA ALA A 54 -4.12 5.10 -8.87
C ALA A 54 -5.34 4.20 -8.55
N THR A 55 -6.54 4.77 -8.54
CA THR A 55 -7.80 3.99 -8.51
C THR A 55 -8.06 3.34 -9.86
N GLU A 56 -7.63 3.99 -10.95
CA GLU A 56 -7.66 3.52 -12.34
C GLU A 56 -6.35 3.92 -13.06
N PRO A 57 -5.89 3.18 -14.10
CA PRO A 57 -4.64 3.45 -14.80
C PRO A 57 -4.54 4.83 -15.46
N ASP A 58 -5.68 5.45 -15.75
CA ASP A 58 -5.82 6.70 -16.51
C ASP A 58 -6.35 7.87 -15.66
N GLU A 59 -6.53 7.67 -14.35
CA GLU A 59 -6.98 8.71 -13.43
C GLU A 59 -5.76 9.51 -12.96
N ASP A 60 -5.73 10.83 -13.25
CA ASP A 60 -4.68 11.71 -12.76
C ASP A 60 -4.81 11.84 -11.24
N PRO A 61 -3.80 11.43 -10.43
CA PRO A 61 -3.84 11.55 -8.98
C PRO A 61 -3.98 13.00 -8.47
N LEU A 62 -3.82 14.00 -9.35
CA LEU A 62 -3.99 15.42 -9.07
C LEU A 62 -5.36 15.97 -9.50
N GLU A 63 -6.21 15.17 -10.16
CA GLU A 63 -7.61 15.50 -10.43
C GLU A 63 -8.45 15.36 -9.16
N TRP A 64 -8.22 16.26 -8.19
CA TRP A 64 -9.21 16.49 -7.15
C TRP A 64 -10.32 17.37 -7.72
N GLU A 65 -11.59 16.96 -7.62
CA GLU A 65 -12.70 17.89 -7.84
C GLU A 65 -12.77 18.84 -6.65
N ALA A 66 -12.21 20.04 -6.82
CA ALA A 66 -12.02 21.06 -5.80
C ALA A 66 -13.32 21.72 -5.29
N ASP A 67 -14.43 21.01 -5.25
CA ASP A 67 -15.73 21.53 -4.81
C ASP A 67 -15.82 21.54 -3.27
N GLY A 68 -15.20 22.53 -2.60
CA GLY A 68 -15.38 22.59 -1.14
C GLY A 68 -14.84 23.77 -0.34
N TRP A 69 -13.85 24.51 -0.83
CA TRP A 69 -13.20 25.53 0.03
C TRP A 69 -13.92 26.87 0.08
N GLU A 70 -14.82 27.13 -0.87
CA GLU A 70 -15.55 28.40 -0.98
C GLU A 70 -16.58 28.61 0.15
N LYS A 71 -16.98 27.54 0.85
CA LYS A 71 -18.00 27.60 1.92
C LYS A 71 -17.46 28.01 3.29
N PHE A 72 -16.15 28.20 3.42
CA PHE A 72 -15.48 28.52 4.69
C PHE A 72 -14.76 29.88 4.69
N GLY A 73 -15.05 30.74 3.72
CA GLY A 73 -14.54 32.13 3.62
C GLY A 73 -15.34 33.15 4.41
#